data_AF-A0A385DHR7-F1
#
_entry.id   AF-A0A385DHR7-F1
#
_cell.length_a   1.000
_cell.length_b   1.000
_cell.length_c   1.000
_cell.angle_alpha   90.00
_cell.angle_beta   90.00
_cell.angle_gamma   90.00
#
_symmetry.space_group_name_H-M   'P 1'
#
loop_
_entity.id
_entity.type
_entity.pdbx_description
1 polymer ?
#
loop_
_entity_poly.entity_id
_entity_poly.type
_entity_poly.pdbx_seq_one_letter_code
_entity_poly.pdbx_strand_id
1 'polypeptide(L)'
;MNRARAARRTAALAAVLLLAAGCGGRPTTHHKPGTSHEEATAGAGRLLTEKDAAGHRHRELPPGQEPSVRLTARPDSEDGWNLHLTLGRFRLTPDSTGSGAVPGRGHARLLVDGKETARLYGTWHHLPATALPGPGPHRLTVRLHADDHTVWVRDGRPVQSSHTLGEETGGKSGEKSGPPARTVELTVADGRVTPPVGRTEVKKGDRVTLKVRSDRDDTLHVHGYDEAKKLTAGETATLTFTADRTGLFEVETHGTHLVLTQLLVR
;
A
#
# COMPACT_ATOMS: atom_id res chain seq x y z
N MET A 1 -34.72 21.02 -91.92
CA MET A 1 -33.29 20.87 -92.25
C MET A 1 -32.61 20.30 -91.01
N ASN A 2 -32.56 18.99 -90.78
CA ASN A 2 -31.75 17.94 -91.40
C ASN A 2 -30.24 18.02 -91.05
N ARG A 3 -29.80 17.11 -90.15
CA ARG A 3 -28.54 16.33 -90.07
C ARG A 3 -28.03 16.26 -88.61
N ALA A 4 -28.13 15.15 -87.86
CA ALA A 4 -27.68 13.76 -88.03
C ALA A 4 -26.25 13.49 -87.51
N ARG A 5 -26.18 12.52 -86.57
CA ARG A 5 -25.06 11.60 -86.22
C ARG A 5 -23.90 12.20 -85.41
N ALA A 6 -23.23 11.49 -84.48
CA ALA A 6 -23.02 10.06 -84.39
C ALA A 6 -22.82 9.57 -82.95
N ALA A 7 -23.45 8.44 -82.63
CA ALA A 7 -23.04 7.55 -81.56
C ALA A 7 -21.76 6.81 -81.97
N ARG A 8 -20.82 6.59 -81.04
CA ARG A 8 -19.78 5.57 -81.16
C ARG A 8 -19.87 4.59 -79.99
N ARG A 9 -19.89 3.33 -80.37
CA ARG A 9 -19.97 2.12 -79.56
C ARG A 9 -18.58 1.63 -79.15
N THR A 10 -18.55 0.98 -77.99
CA THR A 10 -17.74 -0.21 -77.60
C THR A 10 -16.22 -0.12 -77.50
N ALA A 11 -15.71 -0.42 -76.30
CA ALA A 11 -14.86 -1.60 -76.07
C ALA A 11 -14.87 -1.97 -74.57
N ALA A 12 -15.25 -3.22 -74.27
CA ALA A 12 -15.15 -3.83 -72.96
C ALA A 12 -13.70 -4.24 -72.69
N LEU A 13 -13.22 -4.08 -71.45
CA LEU A 13 -12.08 -4.82 -70.95
C LEU A 13 -12.52 -5.58 -69.69
N ALA A 14 -12.72 -6.88 -69.85
CA ALA A 14 -12.81 -7.81 -68.74
C ALA A 14 -11.39 -8.15 -68.29
N ALA A 15 -11.09 -7.93 -67.00
CA ALA A 15 -9.95 -8.52 -66.33
C ALA A 15 -10.48 -9.38 -65.18
N VAL A 16 -10.67 -10.66 -65.48
CA VAL A 16 -10.71 -11.74 -64.49
C VAL A 16 -9.26 -12.12 -64.22
N LEU A 17 -8.82 -12.18 -62.96
CA LEU A 17 -7.85 -13.19 -62.50
C LEU A 17 -7.73 -13.21 -60.96
N LEU A 18 -8.04 -14.41 -60.44
CA LEU A 18 -7.49 -15.10 -59.27
C LEU A 18 -7.97 -14.73 -57.86
N LEU A 19 -8.99 -15.48 -57.45
CA LEU A 19 -9.20 -15.92 -56.07
C LEU A 19 -7.99 -16.74 -55.60
N ALA A 20 -7.17 -16.18 -54.72
CA ALA A 20 -6.33 -16.96 -53.83
C ALA A 20 -7.04 -17.10 -52.49
N ALA A 21 -7.63 -18.27 -52.26
CA ALA A 21 -8.00 -18.73 -50.93
C ALA A 21 -6.72 -18.89 -50.10
N GLY A 22 -6.40 -17.88 -49.29
CA GLY A 22 -5.34 -17.92 -48.29
C GLY A 22 -5.94 -18.21 -46.93
N CYS A 23 -5.62 -19.37 -46.38
CA CYS A 23 -6.12 -19.92 -45.13
C CYS A 23 -6.19 -18.91 -43.97
N GLY A 24 -7.32 -18.88 -43.28
CA GLY A 24 -7.42 -18.33 -41.93
C GLY A 24 -6.39 -18.99 -41.03
N GLY A 25 -5.32 -18.25 -40.72
CA GLY A 25 -4.34 -18.64 -39.74
C GLY A 25 -4.96 -18.65 -38.34
N ARG A 26 -4.67 -19.70 -37.58
CA ARG A 26 -5.09 -19.89 -36.18
C ARG A 26 -4.83 -18.63 -35.34
N PRO A 27 -5.70 -18.29 -34.38
CA PRO A 27 -5.38 -17.26 -33.40
C PRO A 27 -4.20 -17.74 -32.56
N THR A 28 -3.03 -17.16 -32.82
CA THR A 28 -1.86 -17.30 -31.95
C THR A 28 -1.93 -16.20 -30.90
N THR A 29 -1.75 -16.52 -29.63
CA THR A 29 -1.72 -15.59 -28.48
C THR A 29 -0.48 -14.70 -28.44
N HIS A 30 0.17 -14.48 -29.58
CA HIS A 30 1.42 -13.72 -29.66
C HIS A 30 1.25 -12.60 -30.70
N HIS A 31 1.16 -11.39 -30.15
CA HIS A 31 1.01 -10.12 -30.85
C HIS A 31 2.01 -9.96 -32.01
N LYS A 32 1.54 -9.38 -33.12
CA LYS A 32 2.33 -8.91 -34.26
C LYS A 32 1.80 -7.53 -34.70
N PRO A 33 2.60 -6.72 -35.42
CA PRO A 33 3.26 -5.55 -34.86
C PRO A 33 2.42 -4.27 -34.93
N GLY A 34 2.44 -3.53 -33.82
CA GLY A 34 2.07 -2.12 -33.69
C GLY A 34 3.10 -1.45 -32.77
N THR A 35 4.35 -1.42 -33.20
CA THR A 35 5.47 -0.71 -32.52
C THR A 35 5.67 0.69 -33.10
N SER A 36 4.64 1.28 -33.69
CA SER A 36 4.67 2.73 -33.92
C SER A 36 4.45 3.40 -32.56
N HIS A 37 5.50 4.06 -32.09
CA HIS A 37 5.41 5.14 -31.12
C HIS A 37 4.68 6.34 -31.76
N GLU A 38 3.49 6.12 -32.30
CA GLU A 38 2.63 7.23 -32.68
C GLU A 38 2.01 7.74 -31.38
N GLU A 39 2.77 8.65 -30.79
CA GLU A 39 2.43 9.39 -29.60
C GLU A 39 1.10 10.10 -29.88
N ALA A 40 0.00 9.55 -29.38
CA ALA A 40 -1.30 10.24 -29.34
C ALA A 40 -1.16 11.44 -28.37
N THR A 41 -0.47 12.48 -28.82
CA THR A 41 -0.16 13.70 -28.08
C THR A 41 -1.35 14.64 -28.03
N ALA A 42 -2.36 14.43 -28.88
CA ALA A 42 -3.61 15.17 -28.86
C ALA A 42 -4.38 14.84 -27.57
N GLY A 43 -4.13 15.64 -26.52
CA GLY A 43 -4.82 15.57 -25.24
C GLY A 43 -4.03 14.98 -24.08
N ALA A 44 -2.87 14.35 -24.31
CA ALA A 44 -2.06 13.71 -23.26
C ALA A 44 -1.14 14.66 -22.46
N GLY A 45 -1.34 15.97 -22.57
CA GLY A 45 -0.46 16.98 -21.97
C GLY A 45 0.81 17.27 -22.78
N ARG A 46 1.47 18.38 -22.45
CA ARG A 46 2.69 18.85 -23.11
C ARG A 46 3.91 18.13 -22.54
N LEU A 47 4.70 17.51 -23.41
CA LEU A 47 6.04 17.04 -23.04
C LEU A 47 7.01 18.20 -22.92
N LEU A 48 7.74 18.26 -21.82
CA LEU A 48 8.82 19.21 -21.62
C LEU A 48 10.15 18.61 -22.10
N THR A 49 11.13 19.48 -22.32
CA THR A 49 12.51 19.09 -22.63
C THR A 49 13.27 18.64 -21.39
N GLU A 50 12.87 19.16 -20.23
CA GLU A 50 13.43 18.79 -18.94
C GLU A 50 13.15 17.32 -18.59
N LYS A 51 14.12 16.74 -17.86
CA LYS A 51 14.08 15.39 -17.34
C LYS A 51 14.39 15.40 -15.86
N ASP A 52 13.87 14.42 -15.13
CA ASP A 52 14.29 14.20 -13.75
C ASP A 52 15.70 13.58 -13.68
N ALA A 53 16.23 13.46 -12.46
CA ALA A 53 17.56 12.88 -12.23
C ALA A 53 17.70 11.43 -12.72
N ALA A 54 16.58 10.71 -12.89
CA ALA A 54 16.55 9.34 -13.44
C ALA A 54 16.36 9.32 -14.97
N GLY A 55 16.30 10.49 -15.62
CA GLY A 55 16.20 10.63 -17.08
C GLY A 55 14.78 10.59 -17.63
N HIS A 56 13.75 10.55 -16.77
CA HIS A 56 12.35 10.57 -17.20
C HIS A 56 11.95 11.97 -17.65
N ARG A 57 11.35 12.09 -18.85
CA ARG A 57 10.83 13.37 -19.33
C ARG A 57 9.64 13.83 -18.51
N HIS A 58 9.51 15.14 -18.36
CA HIS A 58 8.36 15.76 -17.69
C HIS A 58 7.18 15.92 -18.66
N ARG A 59 5.96 15.74 -18.13
CA ARG A 59 4.70 15.89 -18.84
C ARG A 59 3.73 16.74 -18.02
N GLU A 60 3.29 17.85 -18.61
CA GLU A 60 2.47 18.84 -17.94
C GLU A 60 1.05 18.86 -18.52
N LEU A 61 0.04 18.83 -17.65
CA LEU A 61 -1.35 19.03 -18.04
C LEU A 61 -1.72 20.52 -17.96
N PRO A 62 -2.74 20.96 -18.70
CA PRO A 62 -3.26 22.31 -18.55
C PRO A 62 -3.68 22.62 -17.10
N PRO A 63 -3.61 23.89 -16.68
CA PRO A 63 -4.05 24.30 -15.35
C PRO A 63 -5.45 23.81 -15.01
N GLY A 64 -5.63 23.26 -13.80
CA GLY A 64 -6.90 22.72 -13.32
C GLY A 64 -7.15 21.25 -13.67
N GLN A 65 -6.28 20.59 -14.44
CA GLN A 65 -6.35 19.16 -14.74
C GLN A 65 -5.27 18.33 -14.04
N GLU A 66 -4.46 18.95 -13.20
CA GLU A 66 -3.28 18.33 -12.61
C GLU A 66 -3.68 17.23 -11.62
N PRO A 67 -3.00 16.08 -11.65
CA PRO A 67 -3.16 15.08 -10.62
C PRO A 67 -2.52 15.57 -9.32
N SER A 68 -2.90 14.95 -8.21
CA SER A 68 -2.28 15.16 -6.91
C SER A 68 -2.12 13.85 -6.15
N VAL A 69 -1.11 13.81 -5.28
CA VAL A 69 -0.87 12.71 -4.37
C VAL A 69 -0.53 13.27 -3.00
N ARG A 70 -1.00 12.61 -1.95
CA ARG A 70 -0.54 12.79 -0.56
C ARG A 70 -0.10 11.44 -0.03
N LEU A 71 1.12 11.39 0.48
CA LEU A 71 1.67 10.22 1.18
C LEU A 71 1.48 10.39 2.69
N THR A 72 0.98 9.34 3.33
CA THR A 72 1.07 9.15 4.78
C THR A 72 1.74 7.82 5.06
N ALA A 73 2.56 7.74 6.10
CA ALA A 73 3.13 6.50 6.59
C ALA A 73 2.71 6.28 8.04
N ARG A 74 2.47 5.03 8.41
CA ARG A 74 2.23 4.60 9.79
C ARG A 74 3.08 3.39 10.09
N PRO A 75 3.68 3.29 11.28
CA PRO A 75 4.34 2.06 11.70
C PRO A 75 3.38 0.88 11.55
N ASP A 76 3.86 -0.21 10.99
CA ASP A 76 3.15 -1.49 11.00
C ASP A 76 3.34 -2.19 12.36
N SER A 77 2.45 -3.13 12.70
CA SER A 77 2.56 -3.81 14.00
C SER A 77 3.73 -4.79 14.05
N GLU A 78 4.05 -5.42 12.92
CA GLU A 78 5.04 -6.49 12.81
C GLU A 78 6.40 -5.96 12.32
N ASP A 79 6.44 -5.25 11.19
CA ASP A 79 7.69 -4.69 10.64
C ASP A 79 7.46 -3.45 9.76
N GLY A 80 8.35 -2.47 9.83
CA GLY A 80 8.35 -1.34 8.88
C GLY A 80 7.11 -0.43 8.95
N TRP A 81 6.58 -0.03 7.79
CA TRP A 81 5.52 0.98 7.68
C TRP A 81 4.47 0.65 6.63
N ASN A 82 3.21 0.90 6.97
CA ASN A 82 2.11 0.95 6.02
C ASN A 82 1.99 2.36 5.43
N LEU A 83 2.27 2.46 4.13
CA LEU A 83 2.12 3.66 3.34
C LEU A 83 0.71 3.72 2.74
N HIS A 84 0.11 4.89 2.79
CA HIS A 84 -1.17 5.18 2.13
C HIS A 84 -1.06 6.42 1.26
N LEU A 85 -1.55 6.29 0.03
CA LEU A 85 -1.60 7.34 -0.98
C LEU A 85 -3.05 7.82 -1.10
N THR A 86 -3.28 9.10 -0.81
CA THR A 86 -4.52 9.77 -1.20
C THR A 86 -4.30 10.44 -2.55
N LEU A 87 -5.06 10.03 -3.56
CA LEU A 87 -4.95 10.49 -4.94
C LEU A 87 -6.08 11.45 -5.29
N GLY A 88 -5.76 12.52 -6.02
CA GLY A 88 -6.74 13.44 -6.59
C GLY A 88 -6.54 13.54 -8.09
N ARG A 89 -7.62 13.44 -8.88
CA ARG A 89 -7.57 13.48 -10.36
C ARG A 89 -6.53 12.53 -10.97
N PHE A 90 -6.27 11.42 -10.29
CA PHE A 90 -5.32 10.40 -10.72
C PHE A 90 -5.90 9.01 -10.52
N ARG A 91 -5.73 8.14 -11.52
CA ARG A 91 -6.13 6.74 -11.50
C ARG A 91 -4.90 5.86 -11.73
N LEU A 92 -4.66 4.92 -10.83
CA LEU A 92 -3.65 3.88 -11.03
C LEU A 92 -4.11 2.91 -12.13
N THR A 93 -3.21 2.60 -13.07
CA THR A 93 -3.45 1.75 -14.25
C THR A 93 -2.33 0.71 -14.42
N PRO A 94 -2.16 -0.22 -13.46
CA PRO A 94 -1.12 -1.24 -13.55
C PRO A 94 -1.14 -2.02 -14.87
N ASP A 95 -2.33 -2.37 -15.34
CA ASP A 95 -2.54 -3.16 -16.57
C ASP A 95 -2.14 -2.41 -17.86
N SER A 96 -1.85 -1.11 -17.77
CA SER A 96 -1.50 -0.25 -18.92
C SER A 96 -0.07 0.31 -18.82
N THR A 97 0.71 -0.09 -17.82
CA THR A 97 2.08 0.40 -17.66
C THR A 97 2.94 0.02 -18.88
N GLY A 98 3.62 1.01 -19.48
CA GLY A 98 4.39 0.88 -20.71
C GLY A 98 3.64 1.32 -21.98
N SER A 99 2.35 1.65 -21.86
CA SER A 99 1.55 2.20 -22.98
C SER A 99 1.61 3.73 -23.03
N GLY A 100 0.97 4.35 -24.03
CA GLY A 100 0.95 5.81 -24.19
C GLY A 100 0.29 6.54 -23.01
N ALA A 101 0.76 7.77 -22.72
CA ALA A 101 0.21 8.56 -21.63
C ALA A 101 -1.26 8.95 -21.86
N VAL A 102 -2.08 8.79 -20.81
CA VAL A 102 -3.45 9.32 -20.72
C VAL A 102 -3.53 10.27 -19.52
N PRO A 103 -4.15 11.45 -19.65
CA PRO A 103 -4.24 12.43 -18.56
C PRO A 103 -4.74 11.82 -17.25
N GLY A 104 -4.02 12.09 -16.16
CA GLY A 104 -4.41 11.62 -14.83
C GLY A 104 -4.37 10.10 -14.67
N ARG A 105 -3.58 9.37 -15.47
CA ARG A 105 -3.39 7.92 -15.34
C ARG A 105 -1.92 7.53 -15.21
N GLY A 106 -1.67 6.32 -14.72
CA GLY A 106 -0.34 5.72 -14.65
C GLY A 106 -0.06 4.99 -13.35
N HIS A 107 1.14 5.16 -12.81
CA HIS A 107 1.60 4.51 -11.60
C HIS A 107 2.37 5.49 -10.70
N ALA A 108 2.52 5.13 -9.43
CA ALA A 108 3.38 5.87 -8.51
C ALA A 108 4.77 5.22 -8.44
N ARG A 109 5.80 6.02 -8.20
CA ARG A 109 7.15 5.58 -7.85
C ARG A 109 7.42 5.96 -6.40
N LEU A 110 7.85 5.01 -5.60
CA LEU A 110 8.38 5.25 -4.26
C LEU A 110 9.89 5.47 -4.36
N LEU A 111 10.35 6.56 -3.75
CA LEU A 111 11.75 6.87 -3.57
C LEU A 111 12.06 6.93 -2.07
N VAL A 112 13.17 6.32 -1.67
CA VAL A 112 13.76 6.44 -0.33
C VAL A 112 15.05 7.25 -0.46
N ASP A 113 15.11 8.39 0.23
CA ASP A 113 16.24 9.33 0.16
C ASP A 113 16.62 9.73 -1.28
N GLY A 114 15.61 9.85 -2.14
CA GLY A 114 15.75 10.24 -3.54
C GLY A 114 16.13 9.10 -4.48
N LYS A 115 16.37 7.87 -3.99
CA LYS A 115 16.59 6.68 -4.82
C LYS A 115 15.26 5.97 -5.09
N GLU A 116 14.97 5.65 -6.35
CA GLU A 116 13.79 4.82 -6.68
C GLU A 116 13.92 3.43 -6.05
N THR A 117 12.92 3.05 -5.27
CA THR A 117 12.89 1.79 -4.51
C THR A 117 11.80 0.86 -5.03
N ALA A 118 10.61 1.38 -5.37
CA ALA A 118 9.49 0.56 -5.81
C ALA A 118 8.55 1.28 -6.79
N ARG A 119 7.83 0.49 -7.58
CA ARG A 119 6.62 0.94 -8.30
C ARG A 119 5.41 0.61 -7.45
N LEU A 120 4.50 1.57 -7.31
CA LEU A 120 3.26 1.43 -6.54
C LEU A 120 2.08 1.38 -7.50
N TYR A 121 1.37 0.25 -7.49
CA TYR A 121 0.18 0.00 -8.33
C TYR A 121 -1.13 0.03 -7.55
N GLY A 122 -1.05 0.21 -6.23
CA GLY A 122 -2.20 0.39 -5.33
C GLY A 122 -2.02 1.63 -4.46
N THR A 123 -3.08 2.00 -3.74
CA THR A 123 -3.04 3.12 -2.79
C THR A 123 -2.39 2.75 -1.46
N TRP A 124 -2.29 1.46 -1.15
CA TRP A 124 -1.59 0.94 0.02
C TRP A 124 -0.31 0.23 -0.40
N HIS A 125 0.75 0.42 0.38
CA HIS A 125 2.02 -0.29 0.19
C HIS A 125 2.69 -0.52 1.54
N HIS A 126 3.13 -1.74 1.78
CA HIS A 126 3.95 -2.06 2.94
C HIS A 126 5.42 -1.86 2.60
N LEU A 127 6.11 -1.01 3.37
CA LEU A 127 7.54 -0.77 3.27
C LEU A 127 8.24 -1.46 4.45
N PRO A 128 8.92 -2.59 4.25
CA PRO A 128 9.60 -3.30 5.33
C PRO A 128 10.78 -2.46 5.88
N ALA A 129 11.15 -2.66 7.14
CA ALA A 129 12.26 -1.89 7.74
C ALA A 129 13.60 -2.11 7.00
N THR A 130 13.79 -3.32 6.47
CA THR A 130 14.94 -3.71 5.66
C THR A 130 15.07 -2.98 4.32
N ALA A 131 14.01 -2.30 3.86
CA ALA A 131 14.06 -1.46 2.67
C ALA A 131 14.69 -0.09 2.92
N LEU A 132 14.90 0.31 4.18
CA LEU A 132 15.62 1.52 4.52
C LEU A 132 17.14 1.28 4.51
N PRO A 133 17.96 2.24 4.02
CA PRO A 133 19.41 2.09 3.97
C PRO A 133 20.11 1.90 5.33
N GLY A 134 19.46 2.27 6.43
CA GLY A 134 20.02 2.17 7.77
C GLY A 134 19.05 2.66 8.84
N PRO A 135 19.51 2.81 10.10
CA PRO A 135 18.74 3.49 11.13
C PRO A 135 18.78 5.01 10.95
N GLY A 136 17.75 5.70 11.46
CA GLY A 136 17.68 7.16 11.48
C GLY A 136 16.54 7.71 10.63
N PRO A 137 16.51 9.04 10.43
CA PRO A 137 15.46 9.65 9.65
C PRO A 137 15.65 9.38 8.15
N HIS A 138 14.56 9.01 7.47
CA HIS A 138 14.55 8.73 6.04
C HIS A 138 13.43 9.49 5.35
N ARG A 139 13.71 10.10 4.20
CA ARG A 139 12.70 10.80 3.41
C ARG A 139 12.08 9.85 2.40
N LEU A 140 10.82 9.50 2.62
CA LEU A 140 9.99 8.86 1.62
C LEU A 140 9.46 9.91 0.65
N THR A 141 9.46 9.62 -0.64
CA THR A 141 8.79 10.42 -1.67
C THR A 141 8.00 9.52 -2.60
N VAL A 142 6.72 9.83 -2.80
CA VAL A 142 5.92 9.21 -3.85
C VAL A 142 5.75 10.21 -4.98
N ARG A 143 6.12 9.81 -6.21
CA ARG A 143 5.99 10.60 -7.44
C ARG A 143 5.03 9.93 -8.41
N LEU A 144 4.20 10.71 -9.10
CA LEU A 144 3.27 10.19 -10.11
C LEU A 144 3.92 10.16 -11.49
N HIS A 145 3.81 9.01 -12.16
CA HIS A 145 4.25 8.79 -13.53
C HIS A 145 3.05 8.42 -14.40
N ALA A 146 3.09 8.80 -15.67
CA ALA A 146 2.20 8.31 -16.70
C ALA A 146 2.51 6.85 -17.06
N ASP A 147 1.61 6.22 -17.81
CA ASP A 147 1.80 4.86 -18.32
C ASP A 147 3.07 4.74 -19.19
N ASP A 148 3.45 5.79 -19.92
CA ASP A 148 4.66 5.84 -20.75
C ASP A 148 5.95 6.16 -19.95
N HIS A 149 5.87 6.13 -18.62
CA HIS A 149 6.92 6.47 -17.65
C HIS A 149 7.34 7.94 -17.59
N THR A 150 6.71 8.85 -18.32
CA THR A 150 6.92 10.29 -18.14
C THR A 150 6.42 10.74 -16.77
N VAL A 151 7.10 11.73 -16.18
CA VAL A 151 6.74 12.26 -14.86
C VAL A 151 5.65 13.29 -15.02
N TRP A 152 4.53 13.13 -14.30
CA TRP A 152 3.54 14.18 -14.23
C TRP A 152 4.11 15.38 -13.47
N VAL A 153 4.05 16.55 -14.06
CA VAL A 153 4.51 17.81 -13.43
C VAL A 153 3.39 18.84 -13.34
N ARG A 154 3.56 19.76 -12.40
CA ARG A 154 2.79 20.99 -12.24
C ARG A 154 3.76 22.15 -12.09
N ASP A 155 3.62 23.16 -12.94
CA ASP A 155 4.51 24.32 -12.99
C ASP A 155 5.98 23.89 -13.12
N GLY A 156 6.22 22.90 -13.99
CA GLY A 156 7.53 22.26 -14.20
C GLY A 156 8.05 21.36 -13.08
N ARG A 157 7.35 21.27 -11.92
CA ARG A 157 7.78 20.45 -10.78
C ARG A 157 7.08 19.11 -10.74
N PRO A 158 7.76 18.00 -10.40
CA PRO A 158 7.12 16.70 -10.23
C PRO A 158 5.91 16.75 -9.28
N VAL A 159 4.81 16.13 -9.70
CA VAL A 159 3.67 15.86 -8.83
C VAL A 159 4.09 14.74 -7.88
N GLN A 160 4.45 15.13 -6.66
CA GLN A 160 4.96 14.22 -5.65
C GLN A 160 4.55 14.66 -4.24
N SER A 161 4.64 13.72 -3.29
CA SER A 161 4.45 13.97 -1.86
C SER A 161 5.54 13.27 -1.08
N SER A 162 6.09 13.95 -0.07
CA SER A 162 7.15 13.40 0.78
C SER A 162 6.70 13.29 2.23
N HIS A 163 7.24 12.30 2.93
CA HIS A 163 7.05 12.06 4.36
C HIS A 163 8.39 11.65 4.97
N THR A 164 8.78 12.29 6.08
CA THR A 164 9.99 11.90 6.81
C THR A 164 9.63 10.86 7.86
N LEU A 165 10.24 9.68 7.78
CA LEU A 165 10.23 8.69 8.86
C LEU A 165 11.30 9.06 9.88
N GLY A 166 11.09 8.75 11.16
CA GLY A 166 12.12 8.92 12.21
C GLY A 166 12.33 10.37 12.67
N GLU A 167 11.60 11.34 12.13
CA GLU A 167 11.52 12.69 12.69
C GLU A 167 10.36 12.69 13.70
N GLU A 168 10.67 12.68 14.99
CA GLU A 168 9.66 12.93 16.02
C GLU A 168 9.05 14.31 15.75
N THR A 169 7.82 14.34 15.25
CA THR A 169 7.06 15.58 15.21
C THR A 169 6.89 16.01 16.66
N GLY A 170 7.61 17.09 17.03
CA GLY A 170 7.71 17.60 18.38
C GLY A 170 6.34 17.82 19.03
N GLY A 171 5.87 16.81 19.73
CA GLY A 171 4.83 16.89 20.75
C GLY A 171 5.55 16.81 22.10
N LYS A 172 5.73 17.97 22.73
CA LYS A 172 6.25 18.22 24.08
C LYS A 172 6.64 16.97 24.89
N SER A 173 7.94 16.87 25.12
CA SER A 173 8.60 16.14 26.20
C SER A 173 7.81 16.11 27.50
N GLY A 174 7.10 15.00 27.72
CA GLY A 174 6.81 14.47 29.05
C GLY A 174 7.93 13.49 29.39
N GLU A 175 8.78 13.91 30.32
CA GLU A 175 9.62 13.12 31.21
C GLU A 175 9.55 11.58 31.03
N LYS A 176 10.70 10.97 30.70
CA LYS A 176 10.91 9.51 30.63
C LYS A 176 10.62 8.87 31.99
N SER A 177 9.35 8.61 32.27
CA SER A 177 8.95 7.42 33.01
C SER A 177 9.08 6.25 32.05
N GLY A 178 9.50 5.07 32.51
CA GLY A 178 9.48 3.85 31.69
C GLY A 178 8.12 3.61 31.03
N PRO A 179 7.99 2.66 30.08
CA PRO A 179 6.71 2.37 29.45
C PRO A 179 5.64 2.26 30.53
N PRO A 180 4.51 2.99 30.41
CA PRO A 180 3.54 3.06 31.48
C PRO A 180 3.13 1.64 31.86
N ALA A 181 3.38 1.28 33.12
CA ALA A 181 3.17 -0.09 33.59
C ALA A 181 1.68 -0.27 33.89
N ARG A 182 1.01 -1.16 33.16
CA ARG A 182 -0.38 -1.52 33.43
C ARG A 182 -0.40 -2.77 34.30
N THR A 183 -0.90 -2.67 35.52
CA THR A 183 -1.13 -3.85 36.37
C THR A 183 -2.60 -4.26 36.27
N VAL A 184 -2.85 -5.55 36.02
CA VAL A 184 -4.17 -6.18 36.05
C VAL A 184 -4.15 -7.24 37.14
N GLU A 185 -5.00 -7.07 38.15
CA GLU A 185 -5.10 -7.99 39.28
C GLU A 185 -6.38 -8.82 39.14
N LEU A 186 -6.24 -10.14 39.18
CA LEU A 186 -7.32 -11.11 38.94
C LEU A 186 -7.30 -12.17 40.04
N THR A 187 -8.47 -12.57 40.52
CA THR A 187 -8.62 -13.69 41.45
C THR A 187 -9.55 -14.72 40.86
N VAL A 188 -9.15 -15.99 40.90
CA VAL A 188 -9.96 -17.16 40.57
C VAL A 188 -10.31 -17.89 41.86
N ALA A 189 -11.61 -18.00 42.14
CA ALA A 189 -12.13 -18.76 43.28
C ALA A 189 -13.44 -19.44 42.88
N ASP A 190 -13.57 -20.73 43.19
CA ASP A 190 -14.75 -21.55 42.91
C ASP A 190 -15.24 -21.45 41.46
N GLY A 191 -14.29 -21.42 40.51
CA GLY A 191 -14.58 -21.30 39.07
C GLY A 191 -15.08 -19.92 38.64
N ARG A 192 -14.99 -18.89 39.49
CA ARG A 192 -15.35 -17.51 39.17
C ARG A 192 -14.12 -16.61 39.14
N VAL A 193 -14.14 -15.64 38.23
CA VAL A 193 -13.09 -14.61 38.10
C VAL A 193 -13.57 -13.30 38.72
N THR A 194 -12.70 -12.68 39.52
CA THR A 194 -12.92 -11.34 40.09
C THR A 194 -11.74 -10.43 39.70
N PRO A 195 -12.00 -9.23 39.15
CA PRO A 195 -13.29 -8.72 38.68
C PRO A 195 -13.92 -9.62 37.58
N PRO A 196 -15.23 -9.50 37.31
CA PRO A 196 -15.87 -10.24 36.23
C PRO A 196 -15.13 -10.06 34.91
N VAL A 197 -15.10 -11.12 34.11
CA VAL A 197 -14.39 -11.14 32.82
C VAL A 197 -14.82 -9.94 31.98
N GLY A 198 -13.83 -9.16 31.57
CA GLY A 198 -14.03 -7.93 30.82
C GLY A 198 -12.81 -7.59 29.98
N ARG A 199 -12.92 -6.48 29.26
CA ARG A 199 -11.85 -5.96 28.40
C ARG A 199 -11.00 -4.97 29.17
N THR A 200 -9.70 -5.22 29.17
CA THR A 200 -8.69 -4.27 29.65
C THR A 200 -8.03 -3.64 28.44
N GLU A 201 -8.22 -2.33 28.25
CA GLU A 201 -7.52 -1.60 27.20
C GLU A 201 -6.07 -1.33 27.61
N VAL A 202 -5.16 -1.59 26.68
CA VAL A 202 -3.70 -1.44 26.82
C VAL A 202 -3.19 -0.75 25.56
N LYS A 203 -2.17 0.12 25.68
CA LYS A 203 -1.54 0.70 24.50
C LYS A 203 -0.42 -0.20 24.00
N LYS A 204 -0.21 -0.24 22.69
CA LYS A 204 0.94 -0.92 22.11
C LYS A 204 2.24 -0.39 22.73
N GLY A 205 3.08 -1.28 23.23
CA GLY A 205 4.35 -0.97 23.90
C GLY A 205 4.26 -0.80 25.42
N ASP A 206 3.06 -0.81 26.01
CA ASP A 206 2.91 -0.80 27.47
C ASP A 206 3.50 -2.08 28.08
N ARG A 207 4.07 -1.95 29.28
CA ARG A 207 4.48 -3.13 30.07
C ARG A 207 3.30 -3.59 30.91
N VAL A 208 2.74 -4.74 30.58
CA VAL A 208 1.58 -5.32 31.28
C VAL A 208 2.07 -6.28 32.36
N THR A 209 1.59 -6.12 33.58
CA THR A 209 1.80 -7.06 34.69
C THR A 209 0.47 -7.68 35.08
N LEU A 210 0.34 -8.98 34.88
CA LEU A 210 -0.78 -9.78 35.36
C LEU A 210 -0.41 -10.33 36.74
N LYS A 211 -1.20 -9.97 37.75
CA LYS A 211 -1.14 -10.60 39.08
C LYS A 211 -2.37 -11.46 39.26
N VAL A 212 -2.18 -12.77 39.29
CA VAL A 212 -3.28 -13.73 39.32
C VAL A 212 -3.15 -14.60 40.56
N ARG A 213 -4.19 -14.62 41.38
CA ARG A 213 -4.34 -15.57 42.49
C ARG A 213 -5.39 -16.60 42.13
N SER A 214 -5.11 -17.87 42.34
CA SER A 214 -6.04 -18.98 42.06
C SER A 214 -6.25 -19.83 43.30
N ASP A 215 -7.44 -20.39 43.47
CA ASP A 215 -7.77 -21.38 44.50
C ASP A 215 -7.37 -22.82 44.12
N ARG A 216 -6.86 -23.02 42.89
CA ARG A 216 -6.39 -24.30 42.34
C ARG A 216 -5.07 -24.13 41.59
N ASP A 217 -4.30 -25.22 41.55
CA ASP A 217 -3.14 -25.32 40.68
C ASP A 217 -3.57 -25.29 39.21
N ASP A 218 -2.91 -24.46 38.40
CA ASP A 218 -3.17 -24.34 36.96
C ASP A 218 -1.98 -23.63 36.27
N THR A 219 -2.16 -23.13 35.05
CA THR A 219 -1.19 -22.31 34.32
C THR A 219 -1.91 -21.10 33.72
N LEU A 220 -1.47 -19.90 34.08
CA LEU A 220 -1.84 -18.67 33.42
C LEU A 220 -1.23 -18.65 32.02
N HIS A 221 -2.02 -18.34 31.00
CA HIS A 221 -1.58 -18.24 29.61
C HIS A 221 -2.11 -16.95 28.96
N VAL A 222 -1.27 -16.29 28.16
CA VAL A 222 -1.64 -15.12 27.35
C VAL A 222 -1.56 -15.51 25.87
N HIS A 223 -2.73 -15.72 25.26
CA HIS A 223 -2.81 -16.08 23.84
C HIS A 223 -2.16 -15.02 22.96
N GLY A 224 -1.44 -15.45 21.93
CA GLY A 224 -0.75 -14.56 20.99
C GLY A 224 0.55 -13.95 21.50
N TYR A 225 0.93 -14.16 22.76
CA TYR A 225 2.26 -13.79 23.27
C TYR A 225 3.13 -15.00 23.62
N ASP A 226 2.57 -16.21 23.57
CA ASP A 226 3.21 -17.47 24.03
C ASP A 226 3.76 -17.38 25.46
N GLU A 227 3.21 -16.47 26.27
CA GLU A 227 3.61 -16.23 27.65
C GLU A 227 2.76 -17.08 28.59
N ALA A 228 3.43 -17.83 29.47
CA ALA A 228 2.77 -18.70 30.43
C ALA A 228 3.43 -18.66 31.81
N LYS A 229 2.62 -18.82 32.87
CA LYS A 229 3.11 -18.87 34.25
C LYS A 229 2.32 -19.89 35.06
N LYS A 230 3.03 -20.76 35.78
CA LYS A 230 2.39 -21.69 36.73
C LYS A 230 1.60 -20.91 37.80
N LEU A 231 0.38 -21.35 38.06
CA LEU A 231 -0.44 -20.95 39.20
C LEU A 231 -0.36 -22.05 40.25
N THR A 232 0.04 -21.71 41.47
CA THR A 232 -0.04 -22.58 42.64
C THR A 232 -1.23 -22.14 43.49
N ALA A 233 -2.05 -23.09 43.95
CA ALA A 233 -3.23 -22.80 44.76
C ALA A 233 -2.89 -21.94 45.99
N GLY A 234 -3.63 -20.85 46.15
CA GLY A 234 -3.49 -19.91 47.26
C GLY A 234 -2.43 -18.83 47.07
N GLU A 235 -1.48 -18.99 46.14
CA GLU A 235 -0.39 -18.05 45.86
C GLU A 235 -0.76 -17.05 44.75
N THR A 236 -0.12 -15.88 44.75
CA THR A 236 -0.25 -14.92 43.65
C THR A 236 0.90 -15.09 42.68
N ALA A 237 0.59 -15.50 41.46
CA ALA A 237 1.55 -15.50 40.36
C ALA A 237 1.63 -14.11 39.71
N THR A 238 2.84 -13.73 39.31
CA THR A 238 3.08 -12.49 38.54
C THR A 238 3.71 -12.85 37.20
N LEU A 239 3.09 -12.37 36.12
CA LEU A 239 3.59 -12.48 34.75
C LEU A 239 3.67 -11.08 34.14
N THR A 240 4.83 -10.70 33.64
CA THR A 240 5.05 -9.38 33.05
C THR A 240 5.58 -9.50 31.64
N PHE A 241 4.86 -8.91 30.68
CA PHE A 241 5.22 -8.89 29.27
C PHE A 241 5.01 -7.49 28.67
N THR A 242 5.53 -7.26 27.47
CA THR A 242 5.31 -6.01 26.73
C THR A 242 4.20 -6.24 25.72
N ALA A 243 3.18 -5.39 25.71
CA ALA A 243 2.07 -5.50 24.76
C ALA A 243 2.47 -4.95 23.37
N ASP A 244 3.34 -5.65 22.65
CA ASP A 244 3.91 -5.20 21.38
C ASP A 244 3.11 -5.62 20.13
N ARG A 245 2.00 -6.36 20.29
CA ARG A 245 1.11 -6.78 19.20
C ARG A 245 -0.25 -6.12 19.38
N THR A 246 -0.76 -5.43 18.36
CA THR A 246 -2.12 -4.86 18.36
C THR A 246 -3.16 -5.96 18.14
N GLY A 247 -4.28 -5.91 18.84
CA GLY A 247 -5.31 -6.94 18.72
C GLY A 247 -6.11 -7.15 20.01
N LEU A 248 -6.96 -8.17 20.00
CA LEU A 248 -7.68 -8.65 21.18
C LEU A 248 -7.08 -10.00 21.58
N PHE A 249 -6.53 -10.09 22.78
CA PHE A 249 -5.83 -11.28 23.28
C PHE A 249 -6.51 -11.80 24.53
N GLU A 250 -6.77 -13.09 24.59
CA GLU A 250 -7.40 -13.72 25.76
C GLU A 250 -6.33 -14.13 26.77
N VAL A 251 -6.58 -13.82 28.03
CA VAL A 251 -5.82 -14.30 29.17
C VAL A 251 -6.67 -15.37 29.85
N GLU A 252 -6.15 -16.58 29.97
CA GLU A 252 -6.90 -17.71 30.52
C GLU A 252 -6.05 -18.58 31.45
N THR A 253 -6.72 -19.49 32.14
CA THR A 253 -6.08 -20.68 32.70
C THR A 253 -6.04 -21.80 31.66
N HIS A 254 -4.87 -22.39 31.43
CA HIS A 254 -4.67 -23.36 30.36
C HIS A 254 -5.33 -24.72 30.64
N GLY A 255 -5.24 -25.22 31.88
CA GLY A 255 -5.76 -26.55 32.22
C GLY A 255 -7.29 -26.57 32.35
N THR A 256 -7.86 -25.53 32.95
CA THR A 256 -9.31 -25.39 33.15
C THR A 256 -10.02 -24.59 32.07
N HIS A 257 -9.29 -23.97 31.13
CA HIS A 257 -9.82 -23.14 30.04
C HIS A 257 -10.74 -22.00 30.52
N LEU A 258 -10.46 -21.43 31.70
CA LEU A 258 -11.23 -20.33 32.25
C LEU A 258 -10.64 -19.00 31.75
N VAL A 259 -11.41 -18.27 30.94
CA VAL A 259 -11.04 -16.92 30.51
C VAL A 259 -11.07 -15.97 31.71
N LEU A 260 -9.98 -15.25 31.92
CA LEU A 260 -9.81 -14.33 33.03
C LEU A 260 -10.07 -12.87 32.61
N THR A 261 -9.53 -12.46 31.46
CA THR A 261 -9.75 -11.13 30.87
C THR A 261 -9.40 -11.17 29.38
N GLN A 262 -9.83 -10.14 28.65
CA GLN A 262 -9.35 -9.89 27.29
C GLN A 262 -8.54 -8.60 27.28
N LEU A 263 -7.32 -8.64 26.74
CA LEU A 263 -6.48 -7.47 26.56
C LEU A 263 -6.71 -6.90 25.17
N LEU A 264 -7.22 -5.68 25.10
CA LEU A 264 -7.38 -4.94 23.85
C LEU A 264 -6.20 -4.00 23.67
N VAL A 265 -5.25 -4.38 22.81
CA VAL A 265 -4.04 -3.61 22.52
C VAL A 265 -4.27 -2.74 21.30
N ARG A 266 -4.18 -1.41 21.48
CA ARG A 266 -4.36 -0.39 20.43
C ARG A 266 -3.14 0.48 20.23
#